data_AF-A0A1X7R4I9-F1
#
_entry.id   AF-A0A1X7R4I9-F1
#
_cell.length_a   1.000
_cell.length_b   1.000
_cell.length_c   1.000
_cell.angle_alpha   90.00
_cell.angle_beta   90.00
_cell.angle_gamma   90.00
#
_symmetry.space_group_name_H-M   'P 1'
#
loop_
_entity.id
_entity.type
_entity.pdbx_description
1 polymer ?
#
loop_
_entity_poly.entity_id
_entity_poly.type
_entity_poly.pdbx_seq_one_letter_code
_entity_poly.pdbx_strand_id
1 'polypeptide(L)'
;MSSTGNFGPWLSYFYASLRREARARKFQYVFNIPHMRALKIQDSNLKLKLTEKNLPIPVRLETNIFDTDLSHVQNLILADVRNQNEVTFGFHIKDMQGTVPDRGILTTLLTNPVLPTYLGSGYAKEKLERTPFEYKYTIKLETDIEDRTLQPFNRILWPDPIFSNFCRGIGVSPKLYKELLAKDIHFKSPCNNNLLPIYKVSSIPEGYNSIGLFPKFNKDQLEVFNDIDGLSALVTAKPCVDYQYAKVRDIITSTLSKDSLETNNVDDKAVQLIPMLSKTHPSRDTLSKLLKIAKYDTKLWSTSGMTNKTCPGDILRSALVARNCNRGALRREFMKHYVSFNIVSLIKRLNDHEVSKDFISPESKINWKSSDYYIWHQYDKLQKGFKIPNNFQDLQLIRHDFSDFLRRLFEYHCLITAEMKVQGSAFFENIDEVPGTSRCYAVSTLMNSILCNNKTLRTLYPSLALYIDSTLTIQDQSKRLLLPKLAETSSSELGERISNIIREMISFENNVFHDKFTSHSRMRSEINSPMKDWKIIILHKKPFSVEQIQTMRYQSRIFTQFTNTLESIEKISYSICVEKKMIDEDTIIYLYKMNREKKSSLYNMMAEIMQNPDAKNVQEM
;
A
#
# COMPACT_ATOMS: atom_id res chain seq x y z
N MET A 1 7.80 1.18 -31.44
CA MET A 1 9.10 1.16 -30.73
C MET A 1 8.83 0.97 -29.25
N SER A 2 8.96 -0.27 -28.75
CA SER A 2 8.65 -0.65 -27.37
C SER A 2 9.85 -0.39 -26.49
N SER A 3 9.74 0.52 -25.52
CA SER A 3 10.69 0.61 -24.42
C SER A 3 10.79 -0.77 -23.77
N THR A 4 11.92 -1.45 -23.95
CA THR A 4 12.35 -2.59 -23.15
C THR A 4 12.56 -2.06 -21.74
N GLY A 5 11.46 -1.95 -21.00
CA GLY A 5 11.48 -1.51 -19.62
C GLY A 5 12.27 -2.52 -18.84
N ASN A 6 13.45 -2.12 -18.36
CA ASN A 6 14.26 -2.89 -17.44
C ASN A 6 13.35 -3.27 -16.25
N PHE A 7 12.85 -4.51 -16.24
CA PHE A 7 11.89 -4.99 -15.24
C PHE A 7 12.57 -5.17 -13.87
N GLY A 8 13.88 -4.98 -13.81
CA GLY A 8 14.70 -5.10 -12.63
C GLY A 8 14.70 -6.53 -12.08
N PRO A 9 15.14 -6.72 -10.83
CA PRO A 9 15.30 -8.05 -10.24
C PRO A 9 13.99 -8.84 -10.10
N TRP A 10 12.83 -8.18 -10.14
CA TRP A 10 11.51 -8.82 -10.00
C TRP A 10 11.15 -9.78 -11.13
N LEU A 11 11.74 -9.60 -12.31
CA LEU A 11 11.55 -10.55 -13.41
C LEU A 11 12.19 -11.91 -13.10
N SER A 12 13.40 -11.90 -12.52
CA SER A 12 14.11 -13.11 -12.07
C SER A 12 13.29 -13.88 -11.04
N TYR A 13 12.75 -13.16 -10.04
CA TYR A 13 11.87 -13.76 -9.04
C TYR A 13 10.57 -14.29 -9.63
N PHE A 14 9.99 -13.59 -10.61
CA PHE A 14 8.79 -14.06 -11.31
C PHE A 14 9.04 -15.36 -12.07
N TYR A 15 10.12 -15.49 -12.83
CA TYR A 15 10.48 -16.74 -13.53
C TYR A 15 10.78 -17.88 -12.55
N ALA A 16 11.53 -17.60 -11.49
CA ALA A 16 11.76 -18.56 -10.41
C ALA A 16 10.45 -19.02 -9.76
N SER A 17 9.47 -18.12 -9.65
CA SER A 17 8.14 -18.39 -9.09
C SER A 17 7.27 -19.23 -10.03
N LEU A 18 7.27 -18.94 -11.33
CA LEU A 18 6.57 -19.74 -12.35
C LEU A 18 7.02 -21.21 -12.34
N ARG A 19 8.33 -21.47 -12.16
CA ARG A 19 8.87 -22.83 -12.06
C ARG A 19 8.36 -23.59 -10.83
N ARG A 20 8.01 -22.87 -9.77
CA ARG A 20 7.59 -23.42 -8.47
C ARG A 20 6.07 -23.35 -8.26
N GLU A 21 5.32 -22.78 -9.20
CA GLU A 21 3.85 -22.73 -9.15
C GLU A 21 3.26 -24.15 -9.10
N ALA A 22 2.24 -24.32 -8.26
CA ALA A 22 1.52 -25.58 -8.17
C ALA A 22 0.77 -25.92 -9.48
N ARG A 23 0.72 -27.21 -9.83
CA ARG A 23 0.01 -27.69 -11.02
C ARG A 23 -1.51 -27.70 -10.85
N ALA A 24 -2.01 -27.89 -9.63
CA ALA A 24 -3.45 -27.94 -9.36
C ALA A 24 -4.07 -26.54 -9.40
N ARG A 25 -5.20 -26.41 -10.11
CA ARG A 25 -5.89 -25.12 -10.33
C ARG A 25 -6.22 -24.38 -9.03
N LYS A 26 -6.59 -25.10 -7.96
CA LYS A 26 -6.92 -24.51 -6.65
C LYS A 26 -5.77 -23.71 -6.01
N PHE A 27 -4.54 -23.94 -6.46
CA PHE A 27 -3.31 -23.33 -5.97
C PHE A 27 -2.66 -22.38 -7.00
N GLN A 28 -3.35 -22.08 -8.10
CA GLN A 28 -2.84 -21.20 -9.15
C GLN A 28 -3.40 -19.79 -8.99
N TYR A 29 -2.56 -18.80 -9.25
CA TYR A 29 -2.86 -17.38 -9.03
C TYR A 29 -4.15 -16.93 -9.73
N VAL A 30 -4.21 -17.14 -11.04
CA VAL A 30 -5.28 -16.60 -11.90
C VAL A 30 -6.67 -17.15 -11.50
N PHE A 31 -6.73 -18.37 -10.98
CA PHE A 31 -7.98 -18.99 -10.53
C PHE A 31 -8.43 -18.50 -9.15
N ASN A 32 -7.55 -17.92 -8.35
CA ASN A 32 -7.87 -17.39 -7.02
C ASN A 32 -8.17 -15.88 -7.02
N ILE A 33 -7.81 -15.14 -8.08
CA ILE A 33 -8.11 -13.70 -8.22
C ILE A 33 -9.60 -13.36 -8.05
N PRO A 34 -10.56 -14.06 -8.68
CA PRO A 34 -11.99 -13.80 -8.48
C PRO A 34 -12.40 -13.92 -7.02
N HIS A 35 -11.89 -14.94 -6.33
CA HIS A 35 -12.23 -15.20 -4.93
C HIS A 35 -11.66 -14.12 -4.01
N MET A 36 -10.40 -13.70 -4.20
CA MET A 36 -9.82 -12.58 -3.44
C MET A 36 -10.63 -11.29 -3.58
N ARG A 37 -11.13 -10.99 -4.80
CA ARG A 37 -12.00 -9.82 -5.04
C ARG A 37 -13.35 -9.96 -4.34
N ALA A 38 -13.97 -11.14 -4.45
CA ALA A 38 -15.25 -11.41 -3.83
C ALA A 38 -15.19 -11.27 -2.30
N LEU A 39 -14.15 -11.83 -1.68
CA LEU A 39 -13.89 -11.68 -0.24
C LEU A 39 -13.78 -10.22 0.16
N LYS A 40 -13.02 -9.42 -0.60
CA LYS A 40 -12.84 -8.00 -0.27
C LYS A 40 -14.14 -7.19 -0.42
N ILE A 41 -14.93 -7.46 -1.45
CA ILE A 41 -16.24 -6.82 -1.64
C ILE A 41 -17.22 -7.24 -0.53
N GLN A 42 -17.22 -8.51 -0.15
CA GLN A 42 -18.05 -9.02 0.94
C GLN A 42 -17.66 -8.38 2.28
N ASP A 43 -16.38 -8.36 2.63
CA ASP A 43 -15.85 -7.69 3.83
C ASP A 43 -16.28 -6.22 3.88
N SER A 44 -16.13 -5.49 2.78
CA SER A 44 -16.56 -4.09 2.72
C SER A 44 -18.06 -3.91 2.91
N ASN A 45 -18.89 -4.79 2.34
CA ASN A 45 -20.34 -4.70 2.50
C ASN A 45 -20.79 -5.05 3.92
N LEU A 46 -20.13 -6.01 4.57
CA LEU A 46 -20.36 -6.33 5.98
C LEU A 46 -19.98 -5.15 6.87
N LYS A 47 -18.80 -4.56 6.65
CA LYS A 47 -18.36 -3.37 7.39
C LYS A 47 -19.33 -2.20 7.22
N LEU A 48 -19.82 -1.94 6.00
CA LEU A 48 -20.81 -0.87 5.79
C LEU A 48 -22.06 -1.04 6.64
N LYS A 49 -22.63 -2.26 6.70
CA LYS A 49 -23.81 -2.55 7.54
C LYS A 49 -23.54 -2.31 9.03
N LEU A 50 -22.33 -2.61 9.50
CA LEU A 50 -21.93 -2.37 10.89
C LEU A 50 -21.66 -0.88 11.18
N THR A 51 -21.25 -0.13 10.16
CA THR A 51 -20.78 1.26 10.29
C THR A 51 -21.89 2.29 10.01
N GLU A 52 -23.12 1.88 9.69
CA GLU A 52 -24.27 2.78 9.43
C GLU A 52 -24.53 3.79 10.56
N LYS A 53 -24.04 3.53 11.78
CA LYS A 53 -24.12 4.44 12.93
C LYS A 53 -23.06 5.55 12.95
N ASN A 54 -21.99 5.45 12.16
CA ASN A 54 -20.89 6.42 12.16
C ASN A 54 -20.96 7.34 10.93
N LEU A 55 -20.68 8.64 11.15
CA LEU A 55 -20.62 9.61 10.06
C LEU A 55 -19.45 9.25 9.11
N PRO A 56 -19.66 9.12 7.79
CA PRO A 56 -18.58 8.84 6.85
C PRO A 56 -17.57 10.00 6.82
N ILE A 57 -16.29 9.69 6.61
CA ILE A 57 -15.26 10.70 6.32
C ILE A 57 -15.52 11.25 4.92
N PRO A 58 -15.77 12.56 4.78
CA PRO A 58 -16.09 13.16 3.49
C PRO A 58 -14.83 13.30 2.64
N VAL A 59 -14.88 12.75 1.43
CA VAL A 59 -13.87 12.91 0.38
C VAL A 59 -14.46 13.79 -0.72
N ARG A 60 -14.05 15.05 -0.78
CA ARG A 60 -14.58 16.03 -1.74
C ARG A 60 -13.93 15.86 -3.11
N LEU A 61 -14.75 15.79 -4.15
CA LEU A 61 -14.33 15.61 -5.53
C LEU A 61 -15.04 16.62 -6.43
N GLU A 62 -14.33 17.12 -7.45
CA GLU A 62 -14.94 17.96 -8.50
C GLU A 62 -15.72 17.12 -9.52
N THR A 63 -15.28 15.88 -9.76
CA THR A 63 -15.86 14.92 -10.72
C THR A 63 -15.97 13.53 -10.10
N ASN A 64 -16.38 12.54 -10.89
CA ASN A 64 -16.22 11.14 -10.54
C ASN A 64 -14.75 10.84 -10.18
N ILE A 65 -14.52 10.10 -9.08
CA ILE A 65 -13.21 9.61 -8.61
C ILE A 65 -12.36 8.92 -9.67
N PHE A 66 -12.95 8.28 -10.69
CA PHE A 66 -12.19 7.65 -11.77
C PHE A 66 -11.59 8.65 -12.77
N ASP A 67 -12.21 9.81 -12.91
CA ASP A 67 -11.77 10.89 -13.80
C ASP A 67 -10.98 11.98 -13.06
N THR A 68 -10.87 11.84 -11.73
CA THR A 68 -10.00 12.66 -10.90
C THR A 68 -8.52 12.32 -11.15
N ASP A 69 -7.65 13.31 -10.96
CA ASP A 69 -6.18 13.18 -10.94
C ASP A 69 -5.70 12.05 -10.02
N LEU A 70 -4.69 11.29 -10.46
CA LEU A 70 -4.07 10.22 -9.67
C LEU A 70 -3.54 10.69 -8.30
N SER A 71 -3.09 11.93 -8.16
CA SER A 71 -2.64 12.50 -6.88
C SER A 71 -3.74 12.52 -5.82
N HIS A 72 -5.00 12.74 -6.22
CA HIS A 72 -6.14 12.66 -5.31
C HIS A 72 -6.42 11.22 -4.88
N VAL A 73 -6.28 10.26 -5.79
CA VAL A 73 -6.39 8.83 -5.46
C VAL A 73 -5.25 8.39 -4.53
N GLN A 74 -4.04 8.91 -4.73
CA GLN A 74 -2.90 8.68 -3.83
C GLN A 74 -3.15 9.24 -2.43
N ASN A 75 -3.69 10.44 -2.32
CA ASN A 75 -4.09 11.04 -1.03
C ASN A 75 -5.20 10.23 -0.34
N LEU A 76 -6.16 9.72 -1.12
CA LEU A 76 -7.18 8.80 -0.60
C LEU A 76 -6.56 7.51 -0.07
N ILE A 77 -5.61 6.90 -0.78
CA ILE A 77 -4.88 5.71 -0.31
C ILE A 77 -4.12 6.04 0.98
N LEU A 78 -3.45 7.19 1.06
CA LEU A 78 -2.74 7.61 2.27
C LEU A 78 -3.69 7.78 3.46
N ALA A 79 -4.84 8.43 3.25
CA ALA A 79 -5.88 8.58 4.27
C ALA A 79 -6.44 7.22 4.71
N ASP A 80 -6.67 6.31 3.77
CA ASP A 80 -7.10 4.93 4.02
C ASP A 80 -6.08 4.15 4.87
N VAL A 81 -4.78 4.31 4.62
CA VAL A 81 -3.74 3.65 5.44
C VAL A 81 -3.65 4.23 6.84
N ARG A 82 -3.86 5.54 7.02
CA ARG A 82 -3.82 6.18 8.34
C ARG A 82 -5.00 5.77 9.22
N ASN A 83 -6.17 5.55 8.62
CA ASN A 83 -7.39 5.20 9.33
C ASN A 83 -7.54 3.67 9.38
N GLN A 84 -6.76 3.02 10.25
CA GLN A 84 -6.45 1.59 10.16
C GLN A 84 -7.59 0.58 10.32
N ASN A 85 -8.82 0.97 10.70
CA ASN A 85 -10.08 0.22 10.54
C ASN A 85 -11.12 0.87 11.46
N GLU A 86 -11.92 1.83 10.97
CA GLU A 86 -13.10 2.35 11.70
C GLU A 86 -13.87 3.42 10.92
N VAL A 87 -13.50 3.65 9.66
CA VAL A 87 -14.01 4.78 8.88
C VAL A 87 -14.68 4.26 7.62
N THR A 88 -15.75 4.94 7.23
CA THR A 88 -16.35 4.76 5.92
C THR A 88 -16.06 5.99 5.09
N PHE A 89 -15.59 5.82 3.85
CA PHE A 89 -15.38 6.95 2.95
C PHE A 89 -16.67 7.28 2.20
N GLY A 90 -17.10 8.54 2.28
CA GLY A 90 -18.20 9.10 1.51
C GLY A 90 -17.67 10.08 0.46
N PHE A 91 -17.96 9.84 -0.82
CA PHE A 91 -17.52 10.75 -1.89
C PHE A 91 -18.54 11.86 -2.09
N HIS A 92 -18.10 13.11 -1.97
CA HIS A 92 -18.95 14.28 -2.18
C HIS A 92 -18.63 14.94 -3.51
N ILE A 93 -19.60 14.99 -4.42
CA ILE A 93 -19.50 15.72 -5.68
C ILE A 93 -20.41 16.95 -5.61
N LYS A 94 -19.90 18.09 -6.08
CA LYS A 94 -20.67 19.33 -6.13
C LYS A 94 -21.94 19.13 -6.96
N ASP A 95 -23.09 19.45 -6.37
CA ASP A 95 -24.41 19.44 -7.02
C ASP A 95 -24.81 18.12 -7.70
N MET A 96 -24.24 16.98 -7.28
CA MET A 96 -24.49 15.67 -7.90
C MET A 96 -24.77 14.58 -6.84
N GLN A 97 -25.80 13.78 -7.10
CA GLN A 97 -26.03 12.49 -6.44
C GLN A 97 -26.05 11.39 -7.49
N GLY A 98 -25.60 10.19 -7.13
CA GLY A 98 -25.57 9.07 -8.06
C GLY A 98 -24.83 7.86 -7.52
N THR A 99 -24.80 6.77 -8.28
CA THR A 99 -24.00 5.59 -7.94
C THR A 99 -22.54 5.80 -8.31
N VAL A 100 -21.64 5.24 -7.52
CA VAL A 100 -20.21 5.23 -7.85
C VAL A 100 -19.97 4.18 -8.94
N PRO A 101 -19.56 4.57 -10.17
CA PRO A 101 -19.28 3.62 -11.24
C PRO A 101 -18.18 2.65 -10.83
N ASP A 102 -18.18 1.41 -11.33
CA ASP A 102 -17.12 0.43 -11.08
C ASP A 102 -16.68 0.31 -9.60
N ARG A 103 -17.62 0.48 -8.66
CA ARG A 103 -17.39 0.45 -7.20
C ARG A 103 -16.51 -0.71 -6.76
N GLY A 104 -16.66 -1.89 -7.35
CA GLY A 104 -15.84 -3.06 -7.03
C GLY A 104 -14.33 -2.82 -7.18
N ILE A 105 -13.90 -1.96 -8.12
CA ILE A 105 -12.50 -1.57 -8.26
C ILE A 105 -12.05 -0.73 -7.05
N LEU A 106 -12.83 0.28 -6.67
CA LEU A 106 -12.50 1.13 -5.51
C LEU A 106 -12.54 0.35 -4.19
N THR A 107 -13.54 -0.52 -4.02
CA THR A 107 -13.65 -1.39 -2.84
C THR A 107 -12.47 -2.35 -2.72
N THR A 108 -11.92 -2.83 -3.84
CA THR A 108 -10.71 -3.68 -3.83
C THR A 108 -9.41 -2.87 -3.74
N LEU A 109 -9.46 -1.56 -4.03
CA LEU A 109 -8.33 -0.65 -3.92
C LEU A 109 -8.08 -0.21 -2.47
N LEU A 110 -9.12 -0.06 -1.66
CA LEU A 110 -9.04 0.49 -0.30
C LEU A 110 -9.21 -0.58 0.78
N THR A 111 -8.59 -0.37 1.95
CA THR A 111 -8.79 -1.22 3.13
C THR A 111 -10.13 -0.94 3.78
N ASN A 112 -10.50 0.34 3.92
CA ASN A 112 -11.77 0.77 4.50
C ASN A 112 -12.92 0.74 3.49
N PRO A 113 -14.16 0.57 3.97
CA PRO A 113 -15.33 0.59 3.10
C PRO A 113 -15.61 1.95 2.46
N VAL A 114 -16.26 1.89 1.30
CA VAL A 114 -16.66 3.04 0.49
C VAL A 114 -18.18 3.01 0.28
N LEU A 115 -18.85 4.13 0.54
CA LEU A 115 -20.28 4.26 0.28
C LEU A 115 -20.60 4.02 -1.20
N PRO A 116 -21.72 3.36 -1.51
CA PRO A 116 -22.08 3.05 -2.89
C PRO A 116 -22.52 4.27 -3.71
N THR A 117 -22.77 5.40 -3.05
CA THR A 117 -23.35 6.60 -3.65
C THR A 117 -22.47 7.83 -3.46
N TYR A 118 -22.53 8.74 -4.42
CA TYR A 118 -22.07 10.11 -4.26
C TYR A 118 -23.06 10.89 -3.42
N LEU A 119 -22.52 11.64 -2.48
CA LEU A 119 -23.26 12.55 -1.62
C LEU A 119 -23.24 13.94 -2.25
N GLY A 120 -24.43 14.52 -2.47
CA GLY A 120 -24.53 15.92 -2.86
C GLY A 120 -24.09 16.83 -1.72
N SER A 121 -23.81 18.10 -2.00
CA SER A 121 -23.43 19.13 -1.02
C SER A 121 -24.57 19.57 -0.08
N GLY A 122 -25.41 18.63 0.37
CA GLY A 122 -26.42 18.82 1.42
C GLY A 122 -25.85 18.89 2.84
N TYR A 123 -24.56 18.61 3.02
CA TYR A 123 -23.90 18.56 4.33
C TYR A 123 -24.06 19.86 5.15
N ALA A 124 -23.99 21.03 4.49
CA ALA A 124 -24.20 22.31 5.16
C ALA A 124 -25.65 22.49 5.65
N LYS A 125 -26.63 21.86 4.97
CA LYS A 125 -28.04 21.88 5.35
C LYS A 125 -28.31 20.92 6.51
N GLU A 126 -27.80 19.69 6.45
CA GLU A 126 -27.89 18.72 7.54
C GLU A 126 -27.17 19.19 8.81
N LYS A 127 -25.99 19.83 8.68
CA LYS A 127 -25.27 20.43 9.80
C LYS A 127 -26.04 21.60 10.41
N LEU A 128 -26.65 22.46 9.58
CA LEU A 128 -27.50 23.56 10.04
C LEU A 128 -28.70 23.05 10.85
N GLU A 129 -29.37 21.99 10.39
CA GLU A 129 -30.55 21.40 11.07
C GLU A 129 -30.22 20.79 12.43
N ARG A 130 -28.97 20.36 12.64
CA ARG A 130 -28.50 19.73 13.90
C ARG A 130 -27.83 20.71 14.87
N THR A 131 -27.47 21.91 14.42
CA THR A 131 -26.73 22.87 15.25
C THR A 131 -27.74 23.85 15.89
N PRO A 132 -27.84 23.95 17.23
CA PRO A 132 -28.70 24.94 17.85
C PRO A 132 -28.17 26.35 17.59
N PHE A 133 -29.08 27.30 17.36
CA PHE A 133 -28.72 28.71 17.20
C PHE A 133 -28.50 29.36 18.57
N GLU A 134 -27.24 29.53 18.97
CA GLU A 134 -26.83 30.09 20.27
C GLU A 134 -25.59 30.97 20.08
N TYR A 135 -25.54 32.13 20.75
CA TYR A 135 -24.38 33.03 20.75
C TYR A 135 -23.28 32.48 21.69
N LYS A 136 -22.39 31.65 21.15
CA LYS A 136 -21.32 30.97 21.91
C LYS A 136 -19.95 31.60 21.77
N TYR A 137 -19.76 32.39 20.71
CA TYR A 137 -18.44 32.82 20.27
C TYR A 137 -18.34 34.34 20.24
N THR A 138 -17.09 34.80 20.19
CA THR A 138 -16.76 36.19 19.92
C THR A 138 -15.85 36.28 18.71
N ILE A 139 -16.10 37.24 17.85
CA ILE A 139 -15.27 37.50 16.66
C ILE A 139 -14.77 38.94 16.64
N LYS A 140 -13.66 39.14 15.91
CA LYS A 140 -13.14 40.46 15.55
C LYS A 140 -13.40 40.70 14.06
N LEU A 141 -14.14 41.74 13.72
CA LEU A 141 -14.42 42.10 12.33
C LEU A 141 -13.41 43.10 11.78
N GLU A 142 -13.16 43.00 10.47
CA GLU A 142 -12.36 43.96 9.70
C GLU A 142 -13.19 45.22 9.38
N THR A 143 -12.54 46.38 9.43
CA THR A 143 -13.11 47.69 9.11
C THR A 143 -12.37 48.33 7.94
N ASP A 144 -13.04 49.22 7.22
CA ASP A 144 -12.43 49.97 6.09
C ASP A 144 -11.56 51.17 6.53
N ILE A 145 -11.49 51.45 7.84
CA ILE A 145 -10.75 52.57 8.42
C ILE A 145 -9.75 52.05 9.46
N GLU A 146 -8.47 52.41 9.33
CA GLU A 146 -7.41 52.11 10.32
C GLU A 146 -7.43 53.13 11.46
N ASP A 147 -8.40 53.03 12.37
CA ASP A 147 -8.48 53.86 13.59
C ASP A 147 -8.25 53.01 14.85
N ARG A 148 -7.19 53.34 15.62
CA ARG A 148 -6.83 52.65 16.88
C ARG A 148 -7.88 52.79 17.97
N THR A 149 -8.84 53.71 17.85
CA THR A 149 -9.96 53.88 18.79
C THR A 149 -11.06 52.82 18.65
N LEU A 150 -10.97 51.94 17.64
CA LEU A 150 -11.94 50.87 17.36
C LEU A 150 -11.72 49.55 18.12
N GLN A 151 -10.91 49.57 19.19
CA GLN A 151 -10.76 48.42 20.09
C GLN A 151 -12.08 47.82 20.66
N PRO A 152 -13.21 48.55 20.80
CA PRO A 152 -14.50 47.98 21.20
C PRO A 152 -15.05 46.87 20.29
N PHE A 153 -14.56 46.71 19.05
CA PHE A 153 -15.08 45.73 18.08
C PHE A 153 -14.27 44.44 17.99
N ASN A 154 -13.39 44.20 18.96
CA ASN A 154 -12.63 42.96 19.06
C ASN A 154 -13.46 41.79 19.64
N ARG A 155 -14.66 42.06 20.17
CA ARG A 155 -15.51 41.08 20.86
C ARG A 155 -16.99 41.24 20.49
N ILE A 156 -17.32 40.95 19.23
CA ILE A 156 -18.70 40.91 18.76
C ILE A 156 -19.29 39.53 19.09
N LEU A 157 -20.43 39.48 19.77
CA LEU A 157 -21.14 38.22 20.03
C LEU A 157 -21.60 37.56 18.72
N TRP A 158 -21.27 36.29 18.56
CA TRP A 158 -21.49 35.53 17.33
C TRP A 158 -21.96 34.08 17.59
N PRO A 159 -22.87 33.55 16.77
CA PRO A 159 -23.28 32.14 16.82
C PRO A 159 -22.25 31.23 16.12
N ASP A 160 -22.56 29.93 16.03
CA ASP A 160 -21.70 28.99 15.29
C ASP A 160 -21.39 29.46 13.85
N PRO A 161 -20.16 29.28 13.35
CA PRO A 161 -19.77 29.72 12.01
C PRO A 161 -20.73 29.31 10.89
N ILE A 162 -21.46 28.19 11.01
CA ILE A 162 -22.44 27.73 10.03
C ILE A 162 -23.54 28.78 9.73
N PHE A 163 -23.84 29.64 10.71
CA PHE A 163 -24.87 30.66 10.61
C PHE A 163 -24.37 31.98 10.01
N SER A 164 -23.06 32.18 9.83
CA SER A 164 -22.49 33.51 9.57
C SER A 164 -22.98 34.19 8.30
N ASN A 165 -23.36 33.44 7.27
CA ASN A 165 -23.92 33.98 6.02
C ASN A 165 -25.36 34.52 6.17
N PHE A 166 -26.00 34.23 7.31
CA PHE A 166 -27.30 34.78 7.69
C PHE A 166 -27.20 36.11 8.45
N CYS A 167 -25.99 36.57 8.79
CA CYS A 167 -25.81 37.87 9.43
C CYS A 167 -26.26 39.00 8.49
N ARG A 168 -26.94 40.01 9.03
CA ARG A 168 -27.47 41.16 8.26
C ARG A 168 -26.97 42.51 8.76
N GLY A 169 -26.36 42.57 9.94
CA GLY A 169 -25.78 43.78 10.49
C GLY A 169 -25.18 43.55 11.86
N ILE A 170 -24.62 44.61 12.43
CA ILE A 170 -24.04 44.61 13.78
C ILE A 170 -24.86 45.51 14.68
N GLY A 171 -25.40 44.96 15.77
CA GLY A 171 -26.10 45.69 16.81
C GLY A 171 -25.13 46.29 17.82
N VAL A 172 -25.29 47.57 18.12
CA VAL A 172 -24.51 48.31 19.13
C VAL A 172 -25.40 49.10 20.08
N SER A 173 -24.89 49.43 21.26
CA SER A 173 -25.64 50.20 22.26
C SER A 173 -25.93 51.64 21.78
N PRO A 174 -26.98 52.32 22.29
CA PRO A 174 -27.35 53.67 21.88
C PRO A 174 -26.23 54.72 21.99
N LYS A 175 -25.37 54.57 23.00
CA LYS A 175 -24.22 55.47 23.23
C LYS A 175 -23.17 55.27 22.14
N LEU A 176 -22.81 54.03 21.86
CA LEU A 176 -21.80 53.66 20.87
C LEU A 176 -22.29 53.91 19.43
N TYR A 177 -23.58 53.74 19.17
CA TYR A 177 -24.17 54.01 17.85
C TYR A 177 -23.92 55.45 17.38
N LYS A 178 -24.12 56.44 18.26
CA LYS A 178 -23.89 57.86 17.94
C LYS A 178 -22.42 58.16 17.61
N GLU A 179 -21.49 57.50 18.31
CA GLU A 179 -20.05 57.66 18.08
C GLU A 179 -19.60 57.08 16.73
N LEU A 180 -20.21 55.96 16.30
CA LEU A 180 -19.88 55.30 15.04
C LEU A 180 -20.53 55.95 13.83
N LEU A 181 -21.76 56.45 13.97
CA LEU A 181 -22.49 57.09 12.88
C LEU A 181 -21.83 58.41 12.45
N ALA A 182 -21.16 59.10 13.38
CA ALA A 182 -20.35 60.28 13.09
C ALA A 182 -19.06 59.98 12.30
N LYS A 183 -18.64 58.71 12.22
CA LYS A 183 -17.38 58.27 11.60
C LYS A 183 -17.57 57.45 10.31
N ASP A 184 -18.80 57.22 9.86
CA ASP A 184 -19.16 56.46 8.65
C ASP A 184 -18.50 55.06 8.55
N ILE A 185 -18.45 54.34 9.67
CA ILE A 185 -17.73 53.05 9.77
C ILE A 185 -18.60 51.91 9.29
N HIS A 186 -18.03 51.09 8.39
CA HIS A 186 -18.63 49.87 7.90
C HIS A 186 -17.78 48.64 8.28
N PHE A 187 -18.43 47.57 8.71
CA PHE A 187 -17.76 46.29 8.99
C PHE A 187 -17.87 45.37 7.79
N LYS A 188 -16.87 44.52 7.57
CA LYS A 188 -16.97 43.45 6.57
C LYS A 188 -17.42 42.15 7.21
N SER A 189 -18.38 41.50 6.58
CA SER A 189 -18.79 40.16 6.94
C SER A 189 -17.62 39.18 6.79
N PRO A 190 -17.31 38.36 7.80
CA PRO A 190 -16.13 37.51 7.79
C PRO A 190 -16.26 36.37 6.77
N CYS A 191 -17.49 36.00 6.40
CA CYS A 191 -17.76 34.89 5.50
C CYS A 191 -17.74 35.26 4.00
N ASN A 192 -18.14 36.49 3.65
CA ASN A 192 -18.33 36.91 2.25
C ASN A 192 -17.81 38.31 1.93
N ASN A 193 -17.23 39.03 2.90
CA ASN A 193 -16.71 40.39 2.79
C ASN A 193 -17.77 41.45 2.41
N ASN A 194 -19.06 41.12 2.43
CA ASN A 194 -20.11 42.11 2.23
C ASN A 194 -20.10 43.11 3.38
N LEU A 195 -20.44 44.37 3.09
CA LEU A 195 -20.58 45.40 4.10
C LEU A 195 -21.75 45.05 5.03
N LEU A 196 -21.50 45.10 6.33
CA LEU A 196 -22.46 44.90 7.41
C LEU A 196 -22.81 46.27 8.00
N PRO A 197 -24.05 46.74 7.82
CA PRO A 197 -24.51 47.98 8.43
C PRO A 197 -24.61 47.85 9.96
N ILE A 198 -24.49 48.98 10.63
CA ILE A 198 -24.57 49.09 12.09
C ILE A 198 -25.98 49.55 12.48
N TYR A 199 -26.57 48.89 13.48
CA TYR A 199 -27.88 49.24 14.00
C TYR A 199 -27.87 49.46 15.51
N LYS A 200 -28.84 50.24 15.98
CA LYS A 200 -29.06 50.51 17.40
C LYS A 200 -29.91 49.40 18.03
N VAL A 201 -29.41 48.77 19.08
CA VAL A 201 -30.15 47.77 19.86
C VAL A 201 -30.47 48.26 21.27
N SER A 202 -31.55 47.76 21.86
CA SER A 202 -32.05 48.15 23.19
C SER A 202 -31.17 47.63 24.34
N SER A 203 -30.59 46.44 24.19
CA SER A 203 -29.69 45.84 25.19
C SER A 203 -28.65 44.93 24.53
N ILE A 204 -27.47 44.85 25.14
CA ILE A 204 -26.38 43.91 24.81
C ILE A 204 -25.97 43.23 26.12
N PRO A 205 -25.69 41.92 26.14
CA PRO A 205 -25.22 41.22 27.33
C PRO A 205 -23.99 41.89 27.97
N GLU A 206 -23.93 41.86 29.30
CA GLU A 206 -22.86 42.49 30.08
C GLU A 206 -21.48 41.93 29.71
N GLY A 207 -20.49 42.81 29.55
CA GLY A 207 -19.14 42.44 29.08
C GLY A 207 -18.92 42.47 27.57
N TYR A 208 -19.95 42.81 26.77
CA TYR A 208 -19.88 42.93 25.31
C TYR A 208 -20.34 44.30 24.82
N ASN A 209 -19.71 44.76 23.73
CA ASN A 209 -19.99 46.08 23.15
C ASN A 209 -20.85 46.00 21.88
N SER A 210 -21.00 44.80 21.31
CA SER A 210 -21.64 44.57 20.02
C SER A 210 -22.11 43.12 19.84
N ILE A 211 -23.12 42.92 18.99
CA ILE A 211 -23.72 41.61 18.67
C ILE A 211 -24.02 41.50 17.17
N GLY A 212 -23.82 40.33 16.58
CA GLY A 212 -24.28 40.06 15.21
C GLY A 212 -25.81 39.92 15.14
N LEU A 213 -26.44 40.46 14.10
CA LEU A 213 -27.89 40.40 13.91
C LEU A 213 -28.27 39.28 12.91
N PHE A 214 -29.06 38.32 13.40
CA PHE A 214 -29.53 37.11 12.72
C PHE A 214 -31.07 36.98 12.80
N PRO A 215 -31.82 37.90 12.17
CA PRO A 215 -33.28 38.01 12.31
C PRO A 215 -34.07 36.75 11.91
N LYS A 216 -33.48 35.87 11.08
CA LYS A 216 -34.07 34.56 10.73
C LYS A 216 -34.20 33.61 11.92
N PHE A 217 -33.25 33.67 12.87
CA PHE A 217 -33.17 32.73 13.99
C PHE A 217 -33.55 33.38 15.33
N ASN A 218 -33.39 34.69 15.46
CA ASN A 218 -33.89 35.46 16.59
C ASN A 218 -34.86 36.53 16.07
N LYS A 219 -36.17 36.27 16.21
CA LYS A 219 -37.23 37.14 15.69
C LYS A 219 -37.26 38.51 16.37
N ASP A 220 -36.83 38.61 17.62
CA ASP A 220 -36.83 39.87 18.37
C ASP A 220 -35.88 40.90 17.75
N GLN A 221 -34.90 40.44 16.96
CA GLN A 221 -33.99 41.32 16.21
C GLN A 221 -34.63 41.96 14.98
N LEU A 222 -35.84 41.54 14.57
CA LEU A 222 -36.54 42.15 13.43
C LEU A 222 -36.96 43.59 13.72
N GLU A 223 -37.27 43.92 14.98
CA GLU A 223 -37.68 45.26 15.40
C GLU A 223 -36.58 46.32 15.23
N VAL A 224 -35.34 45.88 14.96
CA VAL A 224 -34.16 46.72 14.74
C VAL A 224 -34.08 47.24 13.29
N PHE A 225 -34.76 46.59 12.35
CA PHE A 225 -34.72 46.93 10.92
C PHE A 225 -35.98 47.71 10.53
N ASN A 226 -35.82 48.92 9.96
CA ASN A 226 -36.95 49.74 9.51
C ASN A 226 -37.38 49.38 8.07
N ASP A 227 -38.69 49.32 7.81
CA ASP A 227 -39.31 49.22 6.47
C ASP A 227 -38.61 48.27 5.47
N ILE A 228 -38.08 48.79 4.35
CA ILE A 228 -37.50 48.02 3.22
C ILE A 228 -36.33 47.13 3.67
N ASP A 229 -35.59 47.53 4.70
CA ASP A 229 -34.50 46.73 5.28
C ASP A 229 -35.03 45.49 6.02
N GLY A 230 -36.23 45.54 6.59
CA GLY A 230 -36.88 44.39 7.24
C GLY A 230 -37.21 43.26 6.26
N LEU A 231 -37.59 43.60 5.02
CA LEU A 231 -37.78 42.62 3.95
C LEU A 231 -36.45 42.03 3.49
N SER A 232 -35.38 42.84 3.42
CA SER A 232 -34.03 42.38 3.09
C SER A 232 -33.42 41.47 4.19
N ALA A 233 -33.76 41.74 5.44
CA ALA A 233 -33.35 40.99 6.61
C ALA A 233 -33.94 39.57 6.64
N LEU A 234 -35.11 39.37 6.01
CA LEU A 234 -35.78 38.09 5.86
C LEU A 234 -35.32 37.29 4.62
N VAL A 235 -34.49 37.87 3.75
CA VAL A 235 -33.98 37.18 2.55
C VAL A 235 -33.24 35.91 2.94
N THR A 236 -33.64 34.79 2.33
CA THR A 236 -33.11 33.46 2.59
C THR A 236 -31.66 33.32 2.12
N ALA A 237 -30.71 33.56 3.02
CA ALA A 237 -29.34 33.10 2.81
C ALA A 237 -29.26 31.57 2.92
N LYS A 238 -28.19 31.00 2.33
CA LYS A 238 -27.81 29.60 2.52
C LYS A 238 -26.84 29.50 3.70
N PRO A 239 -26.79 28.36 4.44
CA PRO A 239 -25.74 28.13 5.43
C PRO A 239 -24.35 28.33 4.84
N CYS A 240 -23.39 28.71 5.68
CA CYS A 240 -22.01 28.87 5.24
C CYS A 240 -21.50 27.58 4.59
N VAL A 241 -20.92 27.72 3.40
CA VAL A 241 -20.16 26.61 2.79
C VAL A 241 -18.84 26.43 3.54
N ASP A 242 -18.20 25.27 3.38
CA ASP A 242 -17.06 24.88 4.23
C ASP A 242 -15.87 25.87 4.23
N TYR A 243 -15.57 26.51 3.09
CA TYR A 243 -14.55 27.55 3.03
C TYR A 243 -14.92 28.77 3.89
N GLN A 244 -16.18 29.20 3.83
CA GLN A 244 -16.68 30.30 4.65
C GLN A 244 -16.70 29.91 6.12
N TYR A 245 -17.11 28.68 6.42
CA TYR A 245 -17.09 28.12 7.78
C TYR A 245 -15.68 28.15 8.38
N ALA A 246 -14.68 27.65 7.64
CA ALA A 246 -13.28 27.66 8.08
C ALA A 246 -12.77 29.09 8.28
N LYS A 247 -13.03 29.99 7.33
CA LYS A 247 -12.61 31.40 7.42
C LYS A 247 -13.18 32.09 8.66
N VAL A 248 -14.45 31.87 8.98
CA VAL A 248 -15.05 32.46 10.19
C VAL A 248 -14.53 31.79 11.46
N ARG A 249 -14.31 30.46 11.43
CA ARG A 249 -13.75 29.71 12.56
C ARG A 249 -12.37 30.25 12.97
N ASP A 250 -11.53 30.60 12.00
CA ASP A 250 -10.18 31.14 12.25
C ASP A 250 -10.20 32.55 12.88
N ILE A 251 -11.33 33.26 12.79
CA ILE A 251 -11.52 34.62 13.33
C ILE A 251 -12.18 34.59 14.72
N ILE A 252 -12.66 33.43 15.18
CA ILE A 252 -13.22 33.28 16.53
C ILE A 252 -12.10 33.37 17.57
N THR A 253 -12.26 34.27 18.54
CA THR A 253 -11.17 34.65 19.46
C THR A 253 -11.30 34.10 20.89
N SER A 254 -12.47 33.63 21.35
CA SER A 254 -12.66 32.76 22.54
C SER A 254 -14.16 32.53 22.87
N THR A 255 -14.43 31.44 23.59
CA THR A 255 -15.75 30.93 24.03
C THR A 255 -16.23 31.61 25.32
N LEU A 256 -17.52 31.94 25.39
CA LEU A 256 -18.24 32.22 26.63
C LEU A 256 -18.46 30.90 27.40
N SER A 257 -18.27 30.96 28.72
CA SER A 257 -18.54 29.92 29.73
C SER A 257 -17.39 28.94 30.02
N LYS A 258 -16.77 29.15 31.18
CA LYS A 258 -15.91 28.19 31.88
C LYS A 258 -16.68 27.24 32.81
N ASP A 259 -18.01 27.29 32.85
CA ASP A 259 -18.83 26.49 33.77
C ASP A 259 -19.98 25.81 33.01
N SER A 260 -19.70 24.65 32.40
CA SER A 260 -20.62 23.52 32.15
C SER A 260 -20.04 22.57 31.09
N LEU A 261 -19.28 21.59 31.56
CA LEU A 261 -19.18 20.19 31.08
C LEU A 261 -17.86 19.58 31.58
N GLU A 262 -17.77 19.36 32.89
CA GLU A 262 -17.27 18.05 33.31
C GLU A 262 -18.28 17.00 32.80
N THR A 263 -17.77 15.86 32.34
CA THR A 263 -18.51 14.71 31.77
C THR A 263 -19.08 14.90 30.36
N ASN A 264 -18.20 14.87 29.38
CA ASN A 264 -18.04 13.68 28.54
C ASN A 264 -16.83 13.88 27.63
N ASN A 265 -15.79 13.08 27.86
CA ASN A 265 -14.81 12.76 26.83
C ASN A 265 -15.55 12.05 25.69
N VAL A 266 -16.27 12.80 24.87
CA VAL A 266 -16.44 12.41 23.48
C VAL A 266 -15.16 12.88 22.84
N ASP A 267 -14.30 11.92 22.55
CA ASP A 267 -13.30 12.03 21.49
C ASP A 267 -14.00 12.60 20.26
N ASP A 268 -13.99 13.93 20.14
CA ASP A 268 -14.14 14.62 18.88
C ASP A 268 -12.88 14.24 18.11
N LYS A 269 -12.93 13.03 17.53
CA LYS A 269 -12.14 12.62 16.38
C LYS A 269 -12.35 13.75 15.40
N ALA A 270 -11.43 14.72 15.43
CA ALA A 270 -11.29 15.76 14.45
C ALA A 270 -11.49 15.05 13.12
N VAL A 271 -12.65 15.30 12.50
CA VAL A 271 -12.97 14.76 11.19
C VAL A 271 -11.76 15.15 10.38
N GLN A 272 -10.92 14.16 10.04
CA GLN A 272 -9.78 14.36 9.17
C GLN A 272 -10.38 14.72 7.83
N LEU A 273 -10.77 15.98 7.70
CA LEU A 273 -11.10 16.62 6.45
C LEU A 273 -9.82 16.51 5.66
N ILE A 274 -9.81 15.58 4.71
CA ILE A 274 -8.83 15.63 3.63
C ILE A 274 -8.98 17.05 3.07
N PRO A 275 -7.94 17.90 3.14
CA PRO A 275 -8.06 19.32 2.78
C PRO A 275 -8.68 19.48 1.40
N MET A 276 -9.35 20.62 1.17
CA MET A 276 -9.82 21.00 -0.16
C MET A 276 -8.69 20.79 -1.15
N LEU A 277 -8.90 19.82 -2.03
CA LEU A 277 -8.05 19.48 -3.15
C LEU A 277 -8.20 20.62 -4.15
N SER A 278 -7.45 21.71 -3.92
CA SER A 278 -7.49 22.92 -4.74
C SER A 278 -7.11 22.61 -6.17
N LYS A 279 -7.78 23.28 -7.11
CA LYS A 279 -7.50 23.32 -8.56
C LYS A 279 -6.00 23.30 -8.88
N THR A 280 -5.44 22.12 -9.06
CA THR A 280 -4.24 21.92 -9.86
C THR A 280 -4.69 21.61 -11.28
N HIS A 281 -3.94 22.12 -12.25
CA HIS A 281 -4.10 21.94 -13.69
C HIS A 281 -4.65 20.55 -14.07
N PRO A 282 -5.42 20.41 -15.17
CA PRO A 282 -5.85 19.10 -15.64
C PRO A 282 -4.61 18.26 -15.93
N SER A 283 -4.19 17.45 -14.96
CA SER A 283 -3.11 16.51 -15.21
C SER A 283 -3.68 15.47 -16.16
N ARG A 284 -2.85 15.05 -17.10
CA ARG A 284 -3.23 14.10 -18.15
C ARG A 284 -3.45 12.68 -17.62
N ASP A 285 -3.28 12.43 -16.32
CA ASP A 285 -3.21 11.09 -15.73
C ASP A 285 -4.31 10.90 -14.67
N THR A 286 -5.34 10.15 -15.05
CA THR A 286 -6.49 9.78 -14.21
C THR A 286 -6.53 8.28 -13.95
N LEU A 287 -7.32 7.84 -12.97
CA LEU A 287 -7.50 6.43 -12.67
C LEU A 287 -8.10 5.67 -13.87
N SER A 288 -9.05 6.28 -14.58
CA SER A 288 -9.65 5.76 -15.82
C SER A 288 -8.59 5.50 -16.89
N LYS A 289 -7.63 6.42 -17.08
CA LYS A 289 -6.52 6.25 -18.02
C LYS A 289 -5.60 5.10 -17.61
N LEU A 290 -5.28 4.99 -16.31
CA LEU A 290 -4.45 3.90 -15.79
C LEU A 290 -5.13 2.53 -15.98
N LEU A 291 -6.44 2.44 -15.74
CA LEU A 291 -7.23 1.24 -15.99
C LEU A 291 -7.26 0.88 -17.48
N LYS A 292 -7.35 1.86 -18.39
CA LYS A 292 -7.23 1.63 -19.85
C LYS A 292 -5.86 1.05 -20.21
N ILE A 293 -4.77 1.55 -19.62
CA ILE A 293 -3.42 1.02 -19.83
C ILE A 293 -3.31 -0.42 -19.29
N ALA A 294 -3.92 -0.72 -18.15
CA ALA A 294 -3.90 -2.06 -17.57
C ALA A 294 -4.54 -3.12 -18.50
N LYS A 295 -5.51 -2.73 -19.35
CA LYS A 295 -6.17 -3.65 -20.29
C LYS A 295 -5.19 -4.34 -21.24
N TYR A 296 -4.06 -3.72 -21.57
CA TYR A 296 -3.04 -4.33 -22.43
C TYR A 296 -2.35 -5.56 -21.81
N ASP A 297 -2.44 -5.73 -20.49
CA ASP A 297 -1.80 -6.83 -19.74
C ASP A 297 -2.83 -7.75 -19.05
N THR A 298 -4.09 -7.70 -19.47
CA THR A 298 -5.21 -8.49 -18.93
C THR A 298 -4.92 -10.00 -18.79
N LYS A 299 -4.08 -10.56 -19.67
CA LYS A 299 -3.68 -11.98 -19.65
C LYS A 299 -2.84 -12.36 -18.42
N LEU A 300 -2.27 -11.39 -17.70
CA LEU A 300 -1.48 -11.65 -16.48
C LEU A 300 -2.35 -12.13 -15.31
N TRP A 301 -3.59 -11.64 -15.19
CA TRP A 301 -4.45 -11.87 -14.03
C TRP A 301 -5.85 -12.36 -14.38
N SER A 302 -6.12 -12.69 -15.65
CA SER A 302 -7.40 -13.25 -16.05
C SER A 302 -7.29 -14.24 -17.21
N THR A 303 -8.21 -15.21 -17.24
CA THR A 303 -8.42 -16.14 -18.35
C THR A 303 -9.57 -15.70 -19.25
N SER A 304 -9.71 -16.33 -20.42
CA SER A 304 -10.77 -16.03 -21.39
C SER A 304 -12.18 -16.13 -20.79
N GLY A 305 -12.41 -17.13 -19.92
CA GLY A 305 -13.70 -17.42 -19.29
C GLY A 305 -14.05 -16.58 -18.05
N MET A 306 -13.19 -15.65 -17.63
CA MET A 306 -13.49 -14.77 -16.49
C MET A 306 -14.37 -13.59 -16.94
N THR A 307 -15.45 -13.32 -16.21
CA THR A 307 -16.35 -12.19 -16.45
C THR A 307 -15.67 -10.85 -16.13
N ASN A 308 -15.00 -10.77 -14.97
CA ASN A 308 -14.27 -9.58 -14.55
C ASN A 308 -12.78 -9.66 -14.92
N LYS A 309 -12.38 -8.87 -15.92
CA LYS A 309 -11.01 -8.78 -16.45
C LYS A 309 -10.22 -7.55 -16.00
N THR A 310 -10.77 -6.75 -15.07
CA THR A 310 -10.10 -5.53 -14.59
C THR A 310 -8.80 -5.86 -13.87
N CYS A 311 -7.92 -4.87 -13.69
CA CYS A 311 -6.70 -5.03 -12.87
C CYS A 311 -7.09 -5.31 -11.41
N PRO A 312 -6.46 -6.27 -10.71
CA PRO A 312 -6.67 -6.46 -9.28
C PRO A 312 -6.39 -5.17 -8.46
N GLY A 313 -7.27 -4.85 -7.51
CA GLY A 313 -7.16 -3.65 -6.67
C GLY A 313 -5.83 -3.54 -5.92
N ASP A 314 -5.30 -4.64 -5.40
CA ASP A 314 -3.99 -4.69 -4.73
C ASP A 314 -2.82 -4.26 -5.65
N ILE A 315 -2.80 -4.73 -6.90
CA ILE A 315 -1.78 -4.36 -7.89
C ILE A 315 -1.89 -2.87 -8.21
N LEU A 316 -3.12 -2.40 -8.42
CA LEU A 316 -3.41 -1.00 -8.69
C LEU A 316 -2.99 -0.11 -7.51
N ARG A 317 -3.35 -0.48 -6.28
CA ARG A 317 -3.02 0.22 -5.04
C ARG A 317 -1.52 0.40 -4.89
N SER A 318 -0.76 -0.70 -4.95
CA SER A 318 0.69 -0.63 -4.79
C SER A 318 1.39 0.08 -5.96
N ALA A 319 0.82 0.01 -7.18
CA ALA A 319 1.34 0.76 -8.32
C ALA A 319 1.08 2.26 -8.19
N LEU A 320 -0.05 2.68 -7.60
CA LEU A 320 -0.35 4.08 -7.31
C LEU A 320 0.58 4.66 -6.24
N VAL A 321 1.04 3.84 -5.29
CA VAL A 321 2.06 4.26 -4.30
C VAL A 321 3.44 4.46 -4.93
N ALA A 322 3.72 3.91 -6.11
CA ALA A 322 5.01 4.08 -6.76
C ALA A 322 5.23 5.53 -7.26
N ARG A 323 6.48 5.99 -7.28
CA ARG A 323 6.87 7.35 -7.76
C ARG A 323 6.29 7.68 -9.15
N ASN A 324 6.30 6.71 -10.06
CA ASN A 324 5.72 6.84 -11.40
C ASN A 324 4.72 5.70 -11.65
N CYS A 325 3.44 6.04 -11.82
CA CYS A 325 2.38 5.07 -12.07
C CYS A 325 2.18 4.86 -13.58
N ASN A 326 2.85 3.85 -14.14
CA ASN A 326 2.77 3.51 -15.56
C ASN A 326 2.60 2.01 -15.78
N ARG A 327 2.48 1.56 -17.04
CA ARG A 327 2.38 0.13 -17.39
C ARG A 327 3.51 -0.72 -16.79
N GLY A 328 4.73 -0.19 -16.78
CA GLY A 328 5.88 -0.89 -16.18
C GLY A 328 5.74 -1.06 -14.66
N ALA A 329 5.20 -0.06 -13.95
CA ALA A 329 4.90 -0.16 -12.53
C ALA A 329 3.83 -1.23 -12.25
N LEU A 330 2.74 -1.25 -13.04
CA LEU A 330 1.70 -2.28 -12.93
C LEU A 330 2.27 -3.69 -13.11
N ARG A 331 3.14 -3.91 -14.11
CA ARG A 331 3.79 -5.21 -14.34
C ARG A 331 4.70 -5.63 -13.20
N ARG A 332 5.49 -4.70 -12.64
CA ARG A 332 6.35 -4.99 -11.48
C ARG A 332 5.53 -5.33 -10.24
N GLU A 333 4.43 -4.61 -10.00
CA GLU A 333 3.55 -4.92 -8.86
C GLU A 333 2.77 -6.22 -9.07
N PHE A 334 2.40 -6.55 -10.31
CA PHE A 334 1.90 -7.88 -10.64
C PHE A 334 2.91 -8.97 -10.27
N MET A 335 4.19 -8.83 -10.65
CA MET A 335 5.22 -9.83 -10.32
C MET A 335 5.35 -10.04 -8.80
N LYS A 336 5.33 -8.95 -8.02
CA LYS A 336 5.37 -9.01 -6.55
C LYS A 336 4.13 -9.68 -5.96
N HIS A 337 2.95 -9.32 -6.45
CA HIS A 337 1.68 -9.88 -5.99
C HIS A 337 1.59 -11.37 -6.32
N TYR A 338 2.02 -11.76 -7.52
CA TYR A 338 2.13 -13.15 -7.96
C TYR A 338 3.11 -13.95 -7.09
N VAL A 339 4.30 -13.40 -6.81
CA VAL A 339 5.29 -13.97 -5.88
C VAL A 339 4.69 -14.16 -4.49
N SER A 340 4.01 -13.13 -3.95
CA SER A 340 3.36 -13.18 -2.65
C SER A 340 2.29 -14.28 -2.59
N PHE A 341 1.46 -14.39 -3.61
CA PHE A 341 0.44 -15.43 -3.70
C PHE A 341 1.05 -16.83 -3.76
N ASN A 342 2.13 -17.05 -4.52
CA ASN A 342 2.76 -18.36 -4.59
C ASN A 342 3.35 -18.79 -3.24
N ILE A 343 3.85 -17.84 -2.44
CA ILE A 343 4.24 -18.11 -1.05
C ILE A 343 3.03 -18.55 -0.22
N VAL A 344 1.92 -17.82 -0.27
CA VAL A 344 0.67 -18.20 0.42
C VAL A 344 0.18 -19.59 -0.03
N SER A 345 0.26 -19.87 -1.33
CA SER A 345 -0.15 -21.16 -1.88
C SER A 345 0.75 -22.31 -1.46
N LEU A 346 2.04 -22.09 -1.19
CA LEU A 346 2.90 -23.10 -0.59
C LEU A 346 2.39 -23.43 0.82
N ILE A 347 2.15 -22.42 1.65
CA ILE A 347 1.73 -22.63 3.04
C ILE A 347 0.37 -23.30 3.13
N LYS A 348 -0.57 -22.92 2.28
CA LYS A 348 -1.86 -23.62 2.17
C LYS A 348 -1.67 -25.11 1.90
N ARG A 349 -0.72 -25.49 1.03
CA ARG A 349 -0.43 -26.92 0.76
C ARG A 349 0.20 -27.61 1.96
N LEU A 350 1.11 -26.95 2.67
CA LEU A 350 1.73 -27.52 3.88
C LEU A 350 0.67 -27.72 4.97
N ASN A 351 -0.20 -26.75 5.21
CA ASN A 351 -1.30 -26.86 6.15
C ASN A 351 -2.30 -27.99 5.75
N ASP A 352 -2.58 -28.20 4.45
CA ASP A 352 -3.40 -29.32 3.97
C ASP A 352 -2.77 -30.70 4.35
N HIS A 353 -1.45 -30.77 4.52
CA HIS A 353 -0.73 -31.98 4.96
C HIS A 353 -0.63 -32.14 6.49
N GLU A 354 -0.68 -31.05 7.25
CA GLU A 354 -0.60 -31.07 8.73
C GLU A 354 -1.86 -31.58 9.45
N VAL A 355 -2.95 -31.84 8.71
CA VAL A 355 -4.23 -32.28 9.29
C VAL A 355 -4.18 -33.74 9.79
N SER A 356 -3.08 -34.48 9.61
CA SER A 356 -2.90 -35.77 10.30
C SER A 356 -2.49 -35.56 11.77
N LYS A 357 -3.54 -35.48 12.59
CA LYS A 357 -3.63 -35.73 14.04
C LYS A 357 -2.37 -36.34 14.67
N ASP A 358 -1.64 -35.54 15.44
CA ASP A 358 -1.17 -35.89 16.78
C ASP A 358 -0.87 -34.61 17.55
N PHE A 359 -1.34 -34.55 18.81
CA PHE A 359 -1.20 -33.39 19.68
C PHE A 359 0.29 -33.20 20.01
N ILE A 360 0.95 -32.27 19.32
CA ILE A 360 2.31 -31.87 19.65
C ILE A 360 2.31 -31.27 21.06
N SER A 361 3.01 -31.92 22.00
CA SER A 361 3.17 -31.41 23.36
C SER A 361 3.78 -29.99 23.31
N PRO A 362 3.29 -29.03 24.13
CA PRO A 362 3.90 -27.70 24.29
C PRO A 362 5.39 -27.72 24.64
N GLU A 363 5.92 -28.86 25.09
CA GLU A 363 7.30 -29.09 25.51
C GLU A 363 8.23 -29.54 24.36
N SER A 364 7.69 -29.80 23.18
CA SER A 364 8.48 -30.23 22.02
C SER A 364 9.39 -29.09 21.51
N LYS A 365 10.71 -29.34 21.49
CA LYS A 365 11.69 -28.40 20.97
C LYS A 365 11.67 -28.43 19.44
N ILE A 366 11.28 -27.33 18.81
CA ILE A 366 11.41 -27.15 17.36
C ILE A 366 12.88 -26.93 17.02
N ASN A 367 13.44 -27.75 16.12
CA ASN A 367 14.79 -27.57 15.62
C ASN A 367 14.80 -26.57 14.46
N TRP A 368 15.05 -25.30 14.78
CA TRP A 368 15.11 -24.21 13.81
C TRP A 368 16.42 -24.24 13.03
N LYS A 369 16.35 -24.12 11.69
CA LYS A 369 17.54 -23.99 10.83
C LYS A 369 18.03 -22.53 10.81
N SER A 370 19.31 -22.34 10.44
CA SER A 370 19.92 -21.00 10.27
C SER A 370 19.11 -20.06 9.38
N SER A 371 18.54 -20.58 8.29
CA SER A 371 17.64 -19.83 7.40
C SER A 371 16.35 -19.35 8.06
N ASP A 372 15.85 -20.09 9.05
CA ASP A 372 14.60 -19.79 9.76
C ASP A 372 14.83 -18.62 10.71
N TYR A 373 15.95 -18.65 11.45
CA TYR A 373 16.40 -17.52 12.27
C TYR A 373 16.58 -16.26 11.43
N TYR A 374 17.25 -16.38 10.28
CA TYR A 374 17.48 -15.24 9.40
C TYR A 374 16.17 -14.62 8.90
N ILE A 375 15.25 -15.39 8.30
CA ILE A 375 14.01 -14.81 7.77
C ILE A 375 13.11 -14.25 8.88
N TRP A 376 13.11 -14.88 10.05
CA TRP A 376 12.40 -14.37 11.23
C TRP A 376 12.97 -13.03 11.69
N HIS A 377 14.28 -12.90 11.79
CA HIS A 377 14.95 -11.64 12.11
C HIS A 377 14.63 -10.54 11.08
N GLN A 378 14.61 -10.87 9.79
CA GLN A 378 14.24 -9.91 8.73
C GLN A 378 12.77 -9.47 8.84
N TYR A 379 11.88 -10.39 9.20
CA TYR A 379 10.48 -10.07 9.46
C TYR A 379 10.32 -9.18 10.69
N ASP A 380 10.98 -9.52 11.80
CA ASP A 380 10.95 -8.74 13.04
C ASP A 380 11.48 -7.31 12.81
N LYS A 381 12.59 -7.17 12.06
CA LYS A 381 13.11 -5.86 11.62
C LYS A 381 12.08 -5.06 10.82
N LEU A 382 11.39 -5.70 9.87
CA LEU A 382 10.33 -5.04 9.10
C LEU A 382 9.17 -4.59 9.99
N GLN A 383 8.70 -5.43 10.92
CA GLN A 383 7.57 -5.10 11.79
C GLN A 383 7.93 -4.02 12.83
N LYS A 384 9.14 -4.04 13.39
CA LYS A 384 9.65 -2.99 14.29
C LYS A 384 9.84 -1.65 13.56
N GLY A 385 10.23 -1.70 12.29
CA GLY A 385 10.36 -0.51 11.44
C GLY A 385 9.03 0.07 10.96
N PHE A 386 7.93 -0.71 11.00
CA PHE A 386 6.64 -0.26 10.50
C PHE A 386 6.03 0.83 11.40
N LYS A 387 5.82 2.00 10.81
CA LYS A 387 5.07 3.12 11.40
C LYS A 387 3.93 3.52 10.48
N ILE A 388 2.85 4.04 11.04
CA ILE A 388 1.74 4.59 10.25
C ILE A 388 2.29 5.78 9.43
N PRO A 389 2.14 5.80 8.10
CA PRO A 389 2.74 6.84 7.26
C PRO A 389 2.06 8.19 7.46
N ASN A 390 2.84 9.24 7.73
CA ASN A 390 2.36 10.61 7.89
C ASN A 390 2.28 11.36 6.56
N ASN A 391 3.01 10.91 5.55
CA ASN A 391 3.02 11.50 4.23
C ASN A 391 3.17 10.40 3.16
N PHE A 392 3.12 10.79 1.89
CA PHE A 392 3.21 9.83 0.79
C PHE A 392 4.61 9.23 0.64
N GLN A 393 5.67 9.97 1.02
CA GLN A 393 7.05 9.50 1.01
C GLN A 393 7.25 8.37 2.04
N ASP A 394 6.68 8.47 3.23
CA ASP A 394 6.69 7.40 4.23
C ASP A 394 6.03 6.13 3.68
N LEU A 395 4.89 6.29 2.98
CA LEU A 395 4.20 5.18 2.34
C LEU A 395 5.04 4.53 1.21
N GLN A 396 5.83 5.33 0.49
CA GLN A 396 6.81 4.82 -0.48
C GLN A 396 7.94 4.03 0.19
N LEU A 397 8.45 4.48 1.34
CA LEU A 397 9.47 3.77 2.11
C LEU A 397 8.93 2.43 2.63
N ILE A 398 7.73 2.42 3.21
CA ILE A 398 7.03 1.20 3.63
C ILE A 398 6.93 0.20 2.46
N ARG A 399 6.56 0.67 1.26
CA ARG A 399 6.51 -0.15 0.05
C ARG A 399 7.89 -0.68 -0.36
N HIS A 400 8.92 0.14 -0.25
CA HIS A 400 10.30 -0.26 -0.56
C HIS A 400 10.78 -1.36 0.40
N ASP A 401 10.66 -1.14 1.71
CA ASP A 401 11.09 -2.08 2.76
C ASP A 401 10.36 -3.42 2.65
N PHE A 402 9.07 -3.39 2.33
CA PHE A 402 8.32 -4.61 2.06
C PHE A 402 8.74 -5.32 0.77
N SER A 403 9.08 -4.56 -0.28
CA SER A 403 9.61 -5.16 -1.51
C SER A 403 10.93 -5.89 -1.22
N ASP A 404 11.80 -5.29 -0.42
CA ASP A 404 13.08 -5.88 -0.02
C ASP A 404 12.89 -7.12 0.85
N PHE A 405 11.99 -7.06 1.83
CA PHE A 405 11.62 -8.22 2.64
C PHE A 405 10.99 -9.33 1.80
N LEU A 406 10.11 -9.01 0.86
CA LEU A 406 9.44 -10.00 0.00
C LEU A 406 10.45 -10.78 -0.86
N ARG A 407 11.55 -10.16 -1.29
CA ARG A 407 12.66 -10.88 -1.96
C ARG A 407 13.28 -11.93 -1.05
N ARG A 408 13.62 -11.55 0.19
CA ARG A 408 14.18 -12.46 1.21
C ARG A 408 13.19 -13.58 1.57
N LEU A 409 11.91 -13.24 1.70
CA LEU A 409 10.85 -14.22 1.97
C LEU A 409 10.70 -15.20 0.81
N PHE A 410 10.83 -14.73 -0.43
CA PHE A 410 10.79 -15.60 -1.60
C PHE A 410 12.06 -16.48 -1.73
N GLU A 411 13.23 -15.97 -1.38
CA GLU A 411 14.47 -16.75 -1.26
C GLU A 411 14.27 -17.90 -0.26
N TYR A 412 13.67 -17.62 0.90
CA TYR A 412 13.31 -18.62 1.89
C TYR A 412 12.25 -19.62 1.39
N HIS A 413 11.20 -19.17 0.69
CA HIS A 413 10.24 -20.05 0.00
C HIS A 413 10.92 -21.00 -1.00
N CYS A 414 11.92 -20.50 -1.74
CA CYS A 414 12.70 -21.33 -2.66
C CYS A 414 13.52 -22.39 -1.90
N LEU A 415 14.09 -22.03 -0.75
CA LEU A 415 14.79 -22.95 0.14
C LEU A 415 13.86 -24.08 0.62
N ILE A 416 12.71 -23.74 1.21
CA ILE A 416 11.71 -24.72 1.67
C ILE A 416 11.32 -25.68 0.53
N THR A 417 11.02 -25.14 -0.65
CA THR A 417 10.62 -25.96 -1.80
C THR A 417 11.72 -26.94 -2.23
N ALA A 418 12.99 -26.59 -2.04
CA ALA A 418 14.11 -27.48 -2.29
C ALA A 418 14.28 -28.52 -1.17
N GLU A 419 14.11 -28.12 0.09
CA GLU A 419 14.13 -29.06 1.23
C GLU A 419 13.09 -30.16 1.06
N MET A 420 11.86 -29.79 0.67
CA MET A 420 10.79 -30.75 0.37
C MET A 420 11.19 -31.77 -0.72
N LYS A 421 12.02 -31.36 -1.70
CA LYS A 421 12.50 -32.27 -2.77
C LYS A 421 13.63 -33.17 -2.31
N VAL A 422 14.52 -32.65 -1.46
CA VAL A 422 15.66 -33.41 -0.92
C VAL A 422 15.16 -34.46 0.08
N GLN A 423 14.29 -34.04 1.01
CA GLN A 423 13.86 -34.87 2.14
C GLN A 423 12.65 -35.75 1.79
N GLY A 424 11.85 -35.43 0.77
CA GLY A 424 10.71 -36.25 0.38
C GLY A 424 9.67 -36.38 1.50
N SER A 425 9.28 -37.60 1.86
CA SER A 425 8.31 -37.87 2.94
C SER A 425 8.81 -37.44 4.31
N ALA A 426 10.12 -37.55 4.56
CA ALA A 426 10.77 -37.14 5.82
C ALA A 426 10.59 -35.65 6.15
N PHE A 427 10.24 -34.81 5.17
CA PHE A 427 9.89 -33.41 5.42
C PHE A 427 8.58 -33.28 6.23
N PHE A 428 7.64 -34.19 6.02
CA PHE A 428 6.28 -34.15 6.57
C PHE A 428 6.10 -35.02 7.81
N GLU A 429 6.86 -36.10 7.93
CA GLU A 429 6.75 -37.10 8.99
C GLU A 429 7.57 -36.71 10.24
N ASN A 430 7.08 -37.06 11.43
CA ASN A 430 7.92 -37.13 12.62
C ASN A 430 8.68 -38.47 12.53
N ILE A 431 10.00 -38.44 12.43
CA ILE A 431 10.79 -39.67 12.42
C ILE A 431 10.96 -40.13 13.87
N ASP A 432 10.46 -41.32 14.20
CA ASP A 432 10.43 -41.90 15.55
C ASP A 432 11.80 -41.95 16.26
N GLU A 433 12.91 -41.82 15.52
CA GLU A 433 14.29 -41.91 16.04
C GLU A 433 14.87 -40.59 16.55
N VAL A 434 14.24 -39.44 16.29
CA VAL A 434 14.68 -38.13 16.82
C VAL A 434 13.50 -37.41 17.47
N PRO A 435 13.49 -37.21 18.80
CA PRO A 435 12.43 -36.45 19.45
C PRO A 435 12.43 -35.01 18.92
N GLY A 436 11.45 -34.67 18.08
CA GLY A 436 11.32 -33.37 17.46
C GLY A 436 10.08 -33.26 16.56
N THR A 437 9.59 -32.03 16.36
CA THR A 437 8.48 -31.74 15.44
C THR A 437 8.93 -31.84 13.99
N SER A 438 8.06 -32.30 13.09
CA SER A 438 8.35 -32.39 11.65
C SER A 438 8.80 -31.05 11.06
N ARG A 439 9.63 -31.12 10.01
CA ARG A 439 10.13 -29.91 9.33
C ARG A 439 8.98 -29.09 8.75
N CYS A 440 7.96 -29.75 8.22
CA CYS A 440 6.72 -29.13 7.76
C CYS A 440 6.09 -28.25 8.84
N TYR A 441 5.89 -28.79 10.05
CA TYR A 441 5.28 -28.06 11.17
C TYR A 441 6.05 -26.79 11.54
N ALA A 442 7.38 -26.88 11.63
CA ALA A 442 8.24 -25.73 11.92
C ALA A 442 8.08 -24.63 10.86
N VAL A 443 8.14 -25.01 9.58
CA VAL A 443 8.04 -24.08 8.45
C VAL A 443 6.65 -23.43 8.38
N SER A 444 5.58 -24.22 8.48
CA SER A 444 4.21 -23.71 8.43
C SER A 444 3.95 -22.77 9.59
N THR A 445 4.43 -23.09 10.79
CA THR A 445 4.29 -22.23 11.97
C THR A 445 4.97 -20.88 11.78
N LEU A 446 6.22 -20.89 11.32
CA LEU A 446 6.95 -19.66 11.05
C LEU A 446 6.29 -18.83 9.94
N MET A 447 5.92 -19.46 8.84
CA MET A 447 5.38 -18.76 7.67
C MET A 447 3.95 -18.29 7.87
N ASN A 448 3.09 -19.06 8.55
CA ASN A 448 1.76 -18.60 8.99
C ASN A 448 1.92 -17.36 9.89
N SER A 449 2.86 -17.41 10.84
CA SER A 449 3.13 -16.27 11.73
C SER A 449 3.59 -15.03 10.97
N ILE A 450 4.49 -15.18 9.98
CA ILE A 450 4.94 -14.09 9.12
C ILE A 450 3.78 -13.54 8.28
N LEU A 451 3.03 -14.39 7.57
CA LEU A 451 2.01 -13.94 6.61
C LEU A 451 0.79 -13.33 7.30
N CYS A 452 0.27 -13.96 8.34
CA CYS A 452 -0.93 -13.48 9.04
C CYS A 452 -0.67 -12.20 9.85
N ASN A 453 0.53 -12.00 10.40
CA ASN A 453 0.81 -10.83 11.25
C ASN A 453 1.50 -9.67 10.52
N ASN A 454 1.72 -9.76 9.20
CA ASN A 454 2.45 -8.73 8.45
C ASN A 454 1.63 -7.46 8.21
N LYS A 455 1.90 -6.41 8.99
CA LYS A 455 1.23 -5.10 8.87
C LYS A 455 1.45 -4.46 7.50
N THR A 456 2.63 -4.63 6.92
CA THR A 456 2.97 -4.00 5.63
C THR A 456 2.26 -4.67 4.46
N LEU A 457 2.15 -6.00 4.48
CA LEU A 457 1.37 -6.76 3.48
C LEU A 457 -0.10 -6.32 3.53
N ARG A 458 -0.69 -6.25 4.73
CA ARG A 458 -2.08 -5.78 4.93
C ARG A 458 -2.30 -4.36 4.40
N THR A 459 -1.29 -3.49 4.54
CA THR A 459 -1.32 -2.11 4.07
C THR A 459 -1.31 -2.01 2.53
N LEU A 460 -0.49 -2.82 1.86
CA LEU A 460 -0.24 -2.73 0.42
C LEU A 460 -1.15 -3.64 -0.41
N TYR A 461 -1.51 -4.82 0.11
CA TYR A 461 -2.28 -5.86 -0.56
C TYR A 461 -3.48 -6.31 0.31
N PRO A 462 -4.46 -5.43 0.56
CA PRO A 462 -5.57 -5.72 1.46
C PRO A 462 -6.44 -6.90 1.02
N SER A 463 -6.62 -7.13 -0.30
CA SER A 463 -7.41 -8.25 -0.79
C SER A 463 -6.70 -9.58 -0.55
N LEU A 464 -5.38 -9.64 -0.80
CA LEU A 464 -4.54 -10.79 -0.48
C LEU A 464 -4.50 -11.07 1.02
N ALA A 465 -4.44 -10.02 1.85
CA ALA A 465 -4.46 -10.17 3.30
C ALA A 465 -5.75 -10.83 3.80
N LEU A 466 -6.92 -10.39 3.30
CA LEU A 466 -8.19 -11.05 3.63
C LEU A 466 -8.24 -12.50 3.18
N TYR A 467 -7.65 -12.81 2.02
CA TYR A 467 -7.54 -14.19 1.55
C TYR A 467 -6.61 -15.04 2.43
N ILE A 468 -5.52 -14.46 2.93
CA ILE A 468 -4.64 -15.10 3.90
C ILE A 468 -5.44 -15.42 5.17
N ASP A 469 -6.16 -14.43 5.72
CA ASP A 469 -6.96 -14.60 6.94
C ASP A 469 -8.07 -15.63 6.79
N SER A 470 -8.69 -15.71 5.61
CA SER A 470 -9.76 -16.68 5.35
C SER A 470 -9.26 -18.10 5.09
N THR A 471 -8.00 -18.26 4.71
CA THR A 471 -7.45 -19.53 4.20
C THR A 471 -6.43 -20.15 5.15
N LEU A 472 -5.69 -19.34 5.90
CA LEU A 472 -4.71 -19.79 6.86
C LEU A 472 -5.27 -19.58 8.27
N THR A 473 -5.22 -20.61 9.12
CA THR A 473 -5.72 -20.53 10.49
C THR A 473 -4.85 -19.56 11.30
N ILE A 474 -5.47 -18.60 12.00
CA ILE A 474 -4.75 -17.77 12.98
C ILE A 474 -4.27 -18.71 14.08
N GLN A 475 -2.96 -18.87 14.20
CA GLN A 475 -2.37 -19.71 15.22
C GLN A 475 -2.66 -19.12 16.61
N ASP A 476 -3.11 -19.97 17.53
CA ASP A 476 -3.40 -19.66 18.91
C ASP A 476 -2.19 -18.99 19.62
N GLN A 477 -2.45 -18.11 20.59
CA GLN A 477 -1.42 -17.32 21.27
C GLN A 477 -0.34 -18.20 21.93
N SER A 478 -0.72 -19.42 22.34
CA SER A 478 0.17 -20.47 22.85
C SER A 478 1.34 -20.81 21.91
N LYS A 479 1.16 -20.72 20.59
CA LYS A 479 2.21 -21.03 19.59
C LYS A 479 3.24 -19.92 19.39
N ARG A 480 2.99 -18.69 19.87
CA ARG A 480 4.00 -17.59 19.81
C ARG A 480 5.25 -17.91 20.64
N LEU A 481 5.12 -18.73 21.68
CA LEU A 481 6.22 -19.17 22.53
C LEU A 481 7.20 -20.13 21.82
N LEU A 482 6.80 -20.71 20.68
CA LEU A 482 7.59 -21.68 19.92
C LEU A 482 8.48 -21.06 18.83
N LEU A 483 8.32 -19.76 18.56
CA LEU A 483 9.04 -19.05 17.48
C LEU A 483 10.54 -18.89 17.80
N PRO A 484 11.42 -18.75 16.78
CA PRO A 484 12.86 -18.63 17.01
C PRO A 484 13.20 -17.45 17.92
N LYS A 485 13.94 -17.71 19.01
CA LYS A 485 14.47 -16.66 19.90
C LYS A 485 15.69 -16.01 19.25
N LEU A 486 15.72 -14.68 19.20
CA LEU A 486 16.67 -13.85 18.43
C LEU A 486 18.11 -13.77 18.99
N ALA A 487 18.59 -14.77 19.75
CA ALA A 487 19.85 -14.66 20.52
C ALA A 487 21.12 -15.22 19.84
N GLU A 488 21.01 -15.94 18.72
CA GLU A 488 22.18 -16.58 18.07
C GLU A 488 22.65 -15.80 16.84
N THR A 489 23.66 -14.94 17.02
CA THR A 489 24.26 -14.14 15.95
C THR A 489 24.90 -15.00 14.86
N SER A 490 25.62 -16.06 15.21
CA SER A 490 26.29 -16.97 14.25
C SER A 490 25.33 -17.76 13.36
N SER A 491 24.18 -18.18 13.90
CA SER A 491 23.16 -18.92 13.14
C SER A 491 22.49 -18.03 12.09
N SER A 492 22.35 -16.73 12.37
CA SER A 492 21.79 -15.75 11.44
C SER A 492 22.72 -15.46 10.25
N GLU A 493 24.04 -15.36 10.47
CA GLU A 493 25.04 -15.07 9.42
C GLU A 493 25.09 -16.19 8.35
N LEU A 494 25.05 -17.46 8.78
CA LEU A 494 24.99 -18.57 7.84
C LEU A 494 23.68 -18.55 7.04
N GLY A 495 22.55 -18.22 7.68
CA GLY A 495 21.27 -18.08 7.01
C GLY A 495 21.27 -16.95 5.96
N GLU A 496 21.90 -15.82 6.28
CA GLU A 496 22.10 -14.70 5.36
C GLU A 496 22.96 -15.11 4.15
N ARG A 497 24.09 -15.80 4.39
CA ARG A 497 24.96 -16.31 3.32
C ARG A 497 24.19 -17.22 2.36
N ILE A 498 23.43 -18.19 2.89
CA ILE A 498 22.62 -19.09 2.07
C ILE A 498 21.59 -18.30 1.27
N SER A 499 20.89 -17.34 1.88
CA SER A 499 19.92 -16.46 1.20
C SER A 499 20.56 -15.68 0.04
N ASN A 500 21.77 -15.13 0.26
CA ASN A 500 22.50 -14.39 -0.75
C ASN A 500 23.00 -15.29 -1.90
N ILE A 501 23.43 -16.53 -1.61
CA ILE A 501 23.74 -17.52 -2.65
C ILE A 501 22.50 -17.78 -3.52
N ILE A 502 21.34 -18.01 -2.90
CA ILE A 502 20.08 -18.26 -3.61
C ILE A 502 19.71 -17.06 -4.49
N ARG A 503 19.87 -15.84 -3.98
CA ARG A 503 19.62 -14.60 -4.73
C ARG A 503 20.43 -14.55 -6.02
N GLU A 504 21.74 -14.80 -5.93
CA GLU A 504 22.59 -14.77 -7.12
C GLU A 504 22.28 -15.94 -8.07
N MET A 505 21.95 -17.13 -7.57
CA MET A 505 21.49 -18.23 -8.41
C MET A 505 20.22 -17.88 -9.21
N ILE A 506 19.26 -17.19 -8.59
CA ILE A 506 18.05 -16.69 -9.26
C ILE A 506 18.40 -15.62 -10.30
N SER A 507 19.34 -14.72 -9.97
CA SER A 507 19.83 -13.68 -10.89
C SER A 507 20.48 -14.29 -12.13
N PHE A 508 21.36 -15.27 -11.95
CA PHE A 508 22.03 -15.99 -13.03
C PHE A 508 21.06 -16.74 -13.94
N GLU A 509 20.03 -17.40 -13.39
CA GLU A 509 18.97 -18.01 -14.21
C GLU A 509 18.31 -16.99 -15.15
N ASN A 510 18.05 -15.78 -14.67
CA ASN A 510 17.43 -14.73 -15.50
C ASN A 510 18.33 -14.29 -16.65
N ASN A 511 19.65 -14.19 -16.41
CA ASN A 511 20.63 -13.85 -17.44
C ASN A 511 20.63 -14.87 -18.58
N VAL A 512 20.32 -16.13 -18.30
CA VAL A 512 20.18 -17.19 -19.32
C VAL A 512 18.89 -17.05 -20.13
N PHE A 513 17.78 -16.57 -19.53
CA PHE A 513 16.49 -16.46 -20.20
C PHE A 513 16.34 -15.23 -21.12
N HIS A 514 17.26 -14.26 -21.08
CA HIS A 514 17.30 -13.06 -21.95
C HIS A 514 15.95 -12.29 -22.07
N ASP A 515 15.32 -11.93 -20.94
CA ASP A 515 14.16 -11.00 -20.89
C ASP A 515 12.98 -11.31 -21.84
N LYS A 516 12.70 -12.60 -22.13
CA LYS A 516 11.57 -13.04 -23.00
C LYS A 516 10.17 -12.86 -22.38
N PHE A 517 9.91 -11.82 -21.60
CA PHE A 517 8.59 -11.55 -20.99
C PHE A 517 7.48 -11.27 -22.01
N THR A 518 7.83 -11.07 -23.30
CA THR A 518 6.88 -10.71 -24.37
C THR A 518 6.02 -11.87 -24.89
N SER A 519 6.38 -13.15 -24.66
CA SER A 519 5.60 -14.29 -25.18
C SER A 519 5.27 -15.35 -24.10
N HIS A 520 4.07 -15.27 -23.51
CA HIS A 520 3.65 -16.09 -22.37
C HIS A 520 3.45 -17.60 -22.68
N SER A 521 3.09 -17.98 -23.92
CA SER A 521 2.73 -19.38 -24.21
C SER A 521 3.93 -20.32 -24.38
N ARG A 522 5.08 -19.81 -24.87
CA ARG A 522 6.33 -20.59 -25.03
C ARG A 522 7.20 -20.61 -23.76
N MET A 523 6.86 -19.76 -22.78
CA MET A 523 7.68 -19.53 -21.60
C MET A 523 7.68 -20.70 -20.61
N ARG A 524 6.54 -21.40 -20.39
CA ARG A 524 6.48 -22.49 -19.40
C ARG A 524 7.28 -23.74 -19.79
N SER A 525 7.37 -24.08 -21.08
CA SER A 525 8.18 -25.21 -21.55
C SER A 525 9.68 -24.90 -21.50
N GLU A 526 10.07 -23.67 -21.87
CA GLU A 526 11.46 -23.22 -21.79
C GLU A 526 11.95 -23.12 -20.32
N ILE A 527 11.15 -22.57 -19.40
CA ILE A 527 11.51 -22.42 -17.98
C ILE A 527 11.76 -23.77 -17.27
N ASN A 528 11.10 -24.84 -17.73
CA ASN A 528 11.23 -26.16 -17.10
C ASN A 528 12.36 -27.02 -17.66
N SER A 529 13.00 -26.60 -18.74
CA SER A 529 14.05 -27.37 -19.43
C SER A 529 15.41 -27.21 -18.73
N PRO A 530 16.25 -28.26 -18.64
CA PRO A 530 17.62 -28.15 -18.12
C PRO A 530 18.49 -27.20 -18.95
N MET A 531 19.24 -26.32 -18.30
CA MET A 531 20.14 -25.37 -18.96
C MET A 531 21.53 -25.97 -19.17
N LYS A 532 21.63 -26.90 -20.12
CA LYS A 532 22.84 -27.72 -20.33
C LYS A 532 24.09 -26.95 -20.75
N ASP A 533 23.93 -25.74 -21.28
CA ASP A 533 25.04 -24.90 -21.78
C ASP A 533 25.56 -23.92 -20.72
N TRP A 534 25.09 -24.05 -19.48
CA TRP A 534 25.45 -23.17 -18.39
C TRP A 534 25.87 -23.97 -17.17
N LYS A 535 26.77 -23.40 -16.38
CA LYS A 535 27.26 -23.99 -15.13
C LYS A 535 27.44 -22.90 -14.06
N ILE A 536 26.96 -23.17 -12.85
CA ILE A 536 27.23 -22.36 -11.66
C ILE A 536 28.32 -23.06 -10.85
N ILE A 537 29.34 -22.30 -10.42
CA ILE A 537 30.37 -22.78 -9.49
C ILE A 537 30.33 -21.90 -8.27
N ILE A 538 30.19 -22.52 -7.10
CA ILE A 538 30.22 -21.86 -5.80
C ILE A 538 31.52 -22.28 -5.13
N LEU A 539 32.46 -21.34 -5.05
CA LEU A 539 33.72 -21.48 -4.33
C LEU A 539 33.50 -21.01 -2.89
N HIS A 540 33.68 -21.89 -1.91
CA HIS A 540 33.56 -21.54 -0.49
C HIS A 540 34.74 -22.09 0.33
N LYS A 541 35.38 -21.24 1.14
CA LYS A 541 36.54 -21.65 1.95
C LYS A 541 36.18 -22.67 3.05
N LYS A 542 35.02 -22.51 3.68
CA LYS A 542 34.50 -23.46 4.68
C LYS A 542 33.54 -24.44 4.00
N PRO A 543 33.56 -25.74 4.27
CA PRO A 543 32.61 -26.63 3.62
C PRO A 543 31.19 -26.42 4.16
N PHE A 544 30.20 -26.35 3.26
CA PHE A 544 28.78 -26.50 3.63
C PHE A 544 28.47 -27.96 3.97
N SER A 545 27.44 -28.21 4.79
CA SER A 545 26.99 -29.58 5.05
C SER A 545 26.44 -30.23 3.76
N VAL A 546 26.47 -31.55 3.69
CA VAL A 546 25.96 -32.31 2.53
C VAL A 546 24.50 -31.95 2.26
N GLU A 547 23.68 -31.84 3.31
CA GLU A 547 22.27 -31.45 3.21
C GLU A 547 22.11 -30.04 2.62
N GLN A 548 22.93 -29.08 3.06
CA GLN A 548 22.90 -27.70 2.55
C GLN A 548 23.27 -27.66 1.06
N ILE A 549 24.32 -28.39 0.66
CA ILE A 549 24.75 -28.50 -0.74
C ILE A 549 23.64 -29.09 -1.61
N GLN A 550 23.04 -30.20 -1.17
CA GLN A 550 21.95 -30.85 -1.90
C GLN A 550 20.74 -29.92 -2.04
N THR A 551 20.35 -29.23 -0.97
CA THR A 551 19.24 -28.26 -0.99
C THR A 551 19.51 -27.10 -1.93
N MET A 552 20.71 -26.51 -1.89
CA MET A 552 21.06 -25.40 -2.77
C MET A 552 21.12 -25.81 -4.25
N ARG A 553 21.52 -27.04 -4.58
CA ARG A 553 21.51 -27.53 -5.98
C ARG A 553 20.12 -27.50 -6.63
N TYR A 554 19.05 -27.69 -5.86
CA TYR A 554 17.68 -27.64 -6.38
C TYR A 554 17.16 -26.20 -6.63
N GLN A 555 17.94 -25.18 -6.27
CA GLN A 555 17.55 -23.79 -6.44
C GLN A 555 17.59 -23.32 -7.87
N SER A 556 18.43 -23.94 -8.72
CA SER A 556 18.56 -23.61 -10.13
C SER A 556 18.34 -24.82 -11.03
N ARG A 557 18.01 -24.59 -12.31
CA ARG A 557 18.08 -25.58 -13.39
C ARG A 557 19.46 -25.65 -14.04
N ILE A 558 20.34 -24.72 -13.69
CA ILE A 558 21.75 -24.71 -14.12
C ILE A 558 22.51 -25.71 -13.25
N PHE A 559 23.38 -26.50 -13.87
CA PHE A 559 24.24 -27.43 -13.13
C PHE A 559 25.11 -26.65 -12.14
N THR A 560 25.05 -27.02 -10.86
CA THR A 560 25.72 -26.28 -9.77
C THR A 560 26.75 -27.17 -9.07
N GLN A 561 28.01 -26.75 -9.10
CA GLN A 561 29.12 -27.41 -8.39
C GLN A 561 29.56 -26.56 -7.19
N PHE A 562 29.74 -27.21 -6.04
CA PHE A 562 30.34 -26.61 -4.85
C PHE A 562 31.78 -27.09 -4.75
N THR A 563 32.70 -26.17 -4.47
CA THR A 563 34.12 -26.50 -4.31
C THR A 563 34.79 -25.56 -3.32
N ASN A 564 35.91 -26.02 -2.75
CA ASN A 564 36.76 -25.22 -1.87
C ASN A 564 37.97 -24.64 -2.63
N THR A 565 38.30 -25.16 -3.81
CA THR A 565 39.44 -24.73 -4.63
C THR A 565 39.07 -24.60 -6.10
N LEU A 566 39.76 -23.73 -6.84
CA LEU A 566 39.54 -23.58 -8.29
C LEU A 566 40.02 -24.80 -9.09
N GLU A 567 41.02 -25.52 -8.58
CA GLU A 567 41.63 -26.68 -9.25
C GLU A 567 40.70 -27.90 -9.35
N SER A 568 39.76 -28.03 -8.40
CA SER A 568 38.80 -29.14 -8.36
C SER A 568 37.54 -28.89 -9.19
N ILE A 569 37.54 -27.84 -10.01
CA ILE A 569 36.43 -27.54 -10.91
C ILE A 569 36.49 -28.47 -12.12
N GLU A 570 35.49 -29.34 -12.25
CA GLU A 570 35.41 -30.26 -13.38
C GLU A 570 34.86 -29.58 -14.64
N LYS A 571 35.22 -30.06 -15.83
CA LYS A 571 34.51 -29.75 -17.09
C LYS A 571 34.34 -28.25 -17.38
N ILE A 572 35.32 -27.40 -17.06
CA ILE A 572 35.33 -25.98 -17.45
C ILE A 572 36.32 -25.66 -18.58
N SER A 573 37.06 -26.66 -19.06
CA SER A 573 37.92 -26.51 -20.24
C SER A 573 37.08 -25.96 -21.40
N TYR A 574 37.49 -24.82 -21.96
CA TYR A 574 36.80 -24.07 -23.02
C TYR A 574 35.50 -23.36 -22.61
N SER A 575 35.17 -23.25 -21.31
CA SER A 575 34.03 -22.45 -20.84
C SER A 575 34.43 -20.97 -20.62
N ILE A 576 33.47 -20.07 -20.84
CA ILE A 576 33.66 -18.63 -20.62
C ILE A 576 32.98 -18.25 -19.32
N CYS A 577 33.74 -17.67 -18.38
CA CYS A 577 33.16 -17.03 -17.20
C CYS A 577 32.39 -15.79 -17.64
N VAL A 578 31.07 -15.84 -17.55
CA VAL A 578 30.18 -14.73 -17.94
C VAL A 578 30.01 -13.75 -16.78
N GLU A 579 29.93 -14.26 -15.55
CA GLU A 579 29.69 -13.42 -14.38
C GLU A 579 30.38 -13.99 -13.13
N LYS A 580 30.87 -13.10 -12.28
CA LYS A 580 31.49 -13.41 -10.98
C LYS A 580 30.89 -12.51 -9.92
N LYS A 581 30.48 -13.08 -8.79
CA LYS A 581 29.92 -12.37 -7.64
C LYS A 581 30.56 -12.84 -6.35
N MET A 582 31.04 -11.90 -5.55
CA MET A 582 31.50 -12.16 -4.19
C MET A 582 30.30 -11.99 -3.26
N ILE A 583 29.94 -13.03 -2.51
CA ILE A 583 28.87 -12.98 -1.52
C ILE A 583 29.41 -12.46 -0.19
N ASP A 584 30.56 -12.98 0.20
CA ASP A 584 31.37 -12.53 1.34
C ASP A 584 32.85 -12.88 1.09
N GLU A 585 33.72 -12.60 2.05
CA GLU A 585 35.17 -12.84 1.96
C GLU A 585 35.53 -14.32 1.71
N ASP A 586 34.62 -15.24 2.02
CA ASP A 586 34.84 -16.68 1.96
C ASP A 586 34.05 -17.36 0.85
N THR A 587 33.15 -16.66 0.15
CA THR A 587 32.20 -17.26 -0.79
C THR A 587 32.11 -16.47 -2.08
N ILE A 588 32.47 -17.12 -3.19
CA ILE A 588 32.41 -16.52 -4.54
C ILE A 588 31.58 -17.44 -5.45
N ILE A 589 30.67 -16.85 -6.22
CA ILE A 589 29.83 -17.55 -7.18
C ILE A 589 30.21 -17.11 -8.59
N TYR A 590 30.35 -18.09 -9.48
CA TYR A 590 30.66 -17.90 -10.89
C TYR A 590 29.55 -18.47 -11.76
N LEU A 591 29.23 -17.77 -12.84
CA LEU A 591 28.41 -18.25 -13.95
C LEU A 591 29.30 -18.50 -15.16
N TYR A 592 29.35 -19.74 -15.62
CA TYR A 592 30.05 -20.12 -16.83
C TYR A 592 29.06 -20.45 -17.94
N LYS A 593 29.35 -19.95 -19.14
CA LYS A 593 28.76 -20.43 -20.38
C LYS A 593 29.68 -21.50 -20.94
N MET A 594 29.15 -22.70 -21.04
CA MET A 594 29.86 -23.85 -21.58
C MET A 594 29.92 -23.68 -23.10
N ASN A 595 31.11 -23.46 -23.66
CA ASN A 595 31.23 -23.66 -25.10
C ASN A 595 31.17 -25.15 -25.34
N ARG A 596 30.06 -25.61 -25.92
CA ARG A 596 30.15 -26.73 -26.83
C ARG A 596 30.84 -26.17 -28.07
N GLU A 597 32.16 -26.02 -28.02
CA GLU A 597 32.87 -26.31 -29.25
C GLU A 597 32.35 -27.69 -29.62
N LYS A 598 31.61 -27.79 -30.76
CA LYS A 598 31.69 -29.01 -31.56
C LYS A 598 33.16 -29.30 -31.50
N LYS A 599 33.59 -30.42 -30.90
CA LYS A 599 34.92 -30.94 -31.19
C LYS A 599 35.02 -30.74 -32.70
N SER A 600 35.78 -29.75 -33.15
CA SER A 600 36.29 -29.74 -34.50
C SER A 600 37.00 -31.07 -34.44
N SER A 601 36.32 -32.09 -34.99
CA SER A 601 36.87 -33.43 -34.99
C SER A 601 38.27 -33.21 -35.54
N LEU A 602 39.26 -33.93 -35.01
CA LEU A 602 40.59 -33.90 -35.60
C LEU A 602 40.51 -33.98 -37.14
N TYR A 603 39.46 -34.63 -37.66
CA TYR A 603 38.94 -34.60 -39.03
C TYR A 603 38.70 -33.22 -39.68
N ASN A 604 38.05 -32.24 -39.04
CA ASN A 604 37.82 -30.91 -39.61
C ASN A 604 39.09 -30.03 -39.60
N MET A 605 39.93 -30.14 -38.55
CA MET A 605 41.26 -29.50 -38.55
C MET A 605 42.20 -30.16 -39.56
N MET A 606 42.18 -31.49 -39.67
CA MET A 606 42.91 -32.22 -40.70
C MET A 606 42.38 -31.93 -42.09
N ALA A 607 41.07 -31.73 -42.28
CA ALA A 607 40.50 -31.32 -43.55
C ALA A 607 40.92 -29.91 -43.94
N GLU A 608 40.98 -28.94 -43.01
CA GLU A 608 41.53 -27.60 -43.28
C GLU A 608 43.03 -27.62 -43.59
N ILE A 609 43.81 -28.43 -42.87
CA ILE A 609 45.26 -28.61 -43.13
C ILE A 609 45.50 -29.32 -44.46
N MET A 610 44.67 -30.31 -44.82
CA MET A 610 44.78 -31.03 -46.10
C MET A 610 44.19 -30.24 -47.28
N GLN A 611 43.30 -29.27 -47.04
CA GLN A 611 42.78 -28.36 -48.06
C GLN A 611 43.63 -27.12 -48.27
N ASN A 612 44.71 -26.93 -47.50
CA ASN A 612 45.64 -25.82 -47.68
C ASN A 612 47.11 -26.28 -47.66
N PRO A 613 47.62 -26.88 -48.76
CA PRO A 613 49.00 -27.37 -48.85
C PRO A 613 50.07 -26.26 -48.92
N ASP A 614 49.68 -25.00 -49.18
CA ASP A 614 50.61 -23.92 -49.52
C ASP A 614 50.91 -22.96 -48.36
N ALA A 615 51.23 -23.51 -47.19
CA ALA A 615 51.93 -22.78 -46.13
C ALA A 615 53.31 -23.41 -45.85
N LYS A 616 54.03 -23.78 -46.91
CA LYS A 616 55.49 -23.83 -46.90
C LYS A 616 56.02 -22.57 -47.57
N ASN A 617 56.46 -21.62 -46.76
CA ASN A 617 57.65 -20.78 -46.96
C ASN A 617 57.52 -19.52 -46.11
N VAL A 618 58.08 -19.54 -44.89
CA VAL A 618 59.05 -18.54 -44.43
C VAL A 618 59.88 -19.19 -43.31
N GLN A 619 61.04 -19.75 -43.69
CA GLN A 619 62.21 -19.82 -42.82
C GLN A 619 63.31 -19.06 -43.57
N GLU A 620 64.01 -18.17 -42.83
CA GLU A 620 65.21 -17.41 -43.22
C GLU A 620 65.01 -16.09 -44.00
N MET A 621 64.66 -15.02 -43.29
CA MET A 621 65.44 -13.77 -43.15
C MET A 621 64.81 -12.83 -42.12
#